data_AF-A0A7V5TLN9-F1
#
_entry.id   AF-A0A7V5TLN9-F1
#
_cell.length_a   1.000
_cell.length_b   1.000
_cell.length_c   1.000
_cell.angle_alpha   90.00
_cell.angle_beta   90.00
_cell.angle_gamma   90.00
#
_symmetry.space_group_name_H-M   'P 1'
#
loop_
_entity.id
_entity.type
_entity.pdbx_description
1 polymer ?
#
loop_
_entity_poly.entity_id
_entity_poly.type
_entity_poly.pdbx_seq_one_letter_code
_entity_poly.pdbx_strand_id
1 'polypeptide(L)'
;MAQMGIAARERDLEVLVRAKYPLIYILSWEERRVESLLVRVAARLNQRLYAWTVTAGVQAIDTVRPVEVDPGARSALDVLMHVEQSREAALFLLKDFHPFLGSPQVAPDPAVIRKVRDLVPVLKKSRKTVLFLSPVLRLPPELEKEITVVDFSLPTPEEVEEALDRVIRSARSQGGMRVKLTPEERERVLQAARGLTVSEAENVFAKSVVIARKFDSGRGGPLIRPEIIIGEKKQLISKSNVLEYYEAAEEMEYVGGMDELKAWLRKRRLAFTEQARAFGLPEPRGLLLLGVQGGGKSLIAKAVSTMWQLPLLRLDMGRVFGELVGASEENMRSALRLAEAVAPAVLWVDEIEKGLSGLASSGRSDAGTAARVFGSFLVWMQE
;
A
#
# COMPACT_ATOMS: atom_id res chain seq x y z
N MET A 1 0.84 -12.04 -7.19
CA MET A 1 1.46 -12.83 -6.09
C MET A 1 0.53 -12.83 -4.87
N ALA A 2 0.34 -13.96 -4.18
CA ALA A 2 -0.52 -13.99 -3.00
C ALA A 2 0.08 -13.11 -1.88
N GLN A 3 -0.71 -12.17 -1.35
CA GLN A 3 -0.27 -11.33 -0.24
C GLN A 3 0.00 -12.21 0.98
N MET A 4 1.24 -12.21 1.47
CA MET A 4 1.60 -12.90 2.71
C MET A 4 0.93 -12.22 3.89
N GLY A 5 0.18 -12.97 4.71
CA GLY A 5 -0.41 -12.48 5.96
C GLY A 5 0.64 -12.12 7.02
N ILE A 6 0.24 -11.34 8.02
CA ILE A 6 1.09 -10.89 9.14
C ILE A 6 1.89 -12.05 9.76
N ALA A 7 1.27 -13.21 9.99
CA ALA A 7 1.98 -14.35 10.61
C ALA A 7 3.11 -14.92 9.72
N ALA A 8 2.91 -14.88 8.40
CA ALA A 8 3.93 -15.28 7.44
C ALA A 8 5.06 -14.24 7.37
N ARG A 9 4.72 -12.94 7.33
CA ARG A 9 5.71 -11.84 7.37
C ARG A 9 6.50 -11.80 8.67
N GLU A 10 5.85 -12.09 9.80
CA GLU A 10 6.48 -12.26 11.11
C GLU A 10 7.56 -13.34 11.07
N ARG A 11 7.20 -14.53 10.57
CA ARG A 11 8.14 -15.64 10.44
C ARG A 11 9.28 -15.31 9.50
N ASP A 12 8.99 -14.69 8.36
CA ASP A 12 10.01 -14.33 7.38
C ASP A 12 11.02 -13.35 7.98
N LEU A 13 10.54 -12.29 8.65
CA LEU A 13 11.41 -11.34 9.32
C LEU A 13 12.20 -11.98 10.47
N GLU A 14 11.56 -12.86 11.25
CA GLU A 14 12.24 -13.63 12.29
C GLU A 14 13.37 -14.52 11.71
N VAL A 15 13.13 -15.17 10.57
CA VAL A 15 14.13 -15.98 9.85
C VAL A 15 15.29 -15.12 9.38
N LEU A 16 15.03 -13.96 8.78
CA LEU A 16 16.08 -13.04 8.32
C LEU A 16 16.96 -12.57 9.49
N VAL A 17 16.35 -12.17 10.61
CA VAL A 17 17.10 -11.74 11.79
C VAL A 17 17.93 -12.91 12.36
N ARG A 18 17.35 -14.11 12.49
CA ARG A 18 18.08 -15.31 12.96
C ARG A 18 19.23 -15.71 12.04
N ALA A 19 19.04 -15.57 10.73
CA ALA A 19 20.07 -15.81 9.72
C ALA A 19 21.12 -14.69 9.65
N LYS A 20 21.06 -13.70 10.56
CA LYS A 20 22.01 -12.59 10.69
C LYS A 20 22.10 -11.73 9.44
N TYR A 21 20.97 -11.52 8.76
CA TYR A 21 20.88 -10.46 7.77
C TYR A 21 21.05 -9.12 8.51
N PRO A 22 22.15 -8.37 8.24
CA PRO A 22 22.52 -7.24 9.08
C PRO A 22 21.66 -6.00 8.79
N LEU A 23 21.25 -5.82 7.53
CA LEU A 23 20.49 -4.68 7.05
C LEU A 23 19.24 -5.19 6.34
N ILE A 24 18.07 -4.75 6.82
CA ILE A 24 16.78 -5.09 6.25
C ILE A 24 16.04 -3.79 5.90
N TYR A 25 15.41 -3.74 4.72
CA TYR A 25 14.62 -2.60 4.27
C TYR A 25 13.15 -3.00 4.20
N ILE A 26 12.34 -2.44 5.09
CA ILE A 26 10.91 -2.64 5.17
C ILE A 26 10.22 -1.54 4.37
N LEU A 27 9.58 -1.94 3.28
CA LEU A 27 8.78 -1.04 2.45
C LEU A 27 7.35 -0.99 2.99
N SER A 28 6.98 0.07 3.71
CA SER A 28 5.63 0.24 4.24
C SER A 28 5.31 1.68 4.63
N TRP A 29 4.02 2.02 4.58
CA TRP A 29 3.46 3.28 5.09
C TRP A 29 2.96 3.14 6.54
N GLU A 30 2.90 1.91 7.08
CA GLU A 30 2.24 1.61 8.34
C GLU A 30 3.24 1.40 9.49
N GLU A 31 3.79 2.48 10.03
CA GLU A 31 4.78 2.40 11.12
C GLU A 31 4.30 1.58 12.31
N ARG A 32 3.11 1.88 12.83
CA ARG A 32 2.57 1.19 14.02
C ARG A 32 2.39 -0.31 13.80
N ARG A 33 2.04 -0.72 12.58
CA ARG A 33 1.86 -2.12 12.21
C ARG A 33 3.20 -2.85 12.22
N VAL A 34 4.22 -2.23 11.61
CA VAL A 34 5.59 -2.75 11.59
C VAL A 34 6.18 -2.80 13.00
N GLU A 35 6.02 -1.74 13.80
CA GLU A 35 6.46 -1.70 15.19
C GLU A 35 5.81 -2.81 16.02
N SER A 36 4.49 -2.96 15.96
CA SER A 36 3.76 -3.98 16.73
C SER A 36 4.25 -5.39 16.39
N LEU A 37 4.55 -5.62 15.11
CA LEU A 37 5.13 -6.86 14.63
C LEU A 37 6.56 -7.06 15.16
N LEU A 38 7.39 -6.04 15.06
CA LEU A 38 8.77 -6.07 15.54
C LEU A 38 8.86 -6.26 17.05
N VAL A 39 7.94 -5.72 17.84
CA VAL A 39 7.85 -5.97 19.29
C VAL A 39 7.70 -7.47 19.56
N ARG A 40 6.83 -8.16 18.81
CA ARG A 40 6.65 -9.62 18.94
C ARG A 40 7.88 -10.39 18.50
N VAL A 41 8.50 -10.01 17.38
CA VAL A 41 9.73 -10.64 16.86
C VAL A 41 10.88 -10.46 17.85
N ALA A 42 11.11 -9.24 18.33
CA ALA A 42 12.15 -8.91 19.32
C ALA A 42 11.98 -9.72 20.61
N ALA A 43 10.75 -9.83 21.12
CA ALA A 43 10.44 -10.62 22.31
C ALA A 43 10.78 -12.11 22.13
N ARG A 44 10.43 -12.71 20.99
CA ARG A 44 10.76 -14.12 20.68
C ARG A 44 12.27 -14.36 20.54
N LEU A 45 12.99 -13.37 20.03
CA LEU A 45 14.44 -13.43 19.83
C LEU A 45 15.24 -13.03 21.08
N ASN A 46 14.57 -12.60 22.15
CA ASN A 46 15.17 -12.03 23.35
C ASN A 46 16.16 -10.89 23.02
N GLN A 47 15.72 -9.99 22.12
CA GLN A 47 16.45 -8.80 21.70
C GLN A 47 15.68 -7.55 22.11
N ARG A 48 16.41 -6.46 22.36
CA ARG A 48 15.81 -5.14 22.57
C ARG A 48 15.30 -4.57 21.26
N LEU A 49 14.29 -3.70 21.31
CA LEU A 49 13.80 -2.99 20.13
C LEU A 49 13.94 -1.47 20.33
N TYR A 50 14.74 -0.87 19.46
CA TYR A 50 14.94 0.57 19.39
C TYR A 50 14.32 1.13 18.13
N ALA A 51 13.68 2.29 18.23
CA ALA A 51 13.23 3.07 17.09
C ALA A 51 13.98 4.40 17.05
N TRP A 52 14.27 4.86 15.85
CA TRP A 52 14.88 6.16 15.60
C TRP A 52 14.01 7.01 14.69
N THR A 53 13.90 8.29 15.04
CA THR A 53 13.38 9.34 14.16
C THR A 53 14.32 10.53 14.23
N VAL A 54 14.37 11.32 13.16
CA VAL A 54 15.14 12.57 13.11
C VAL A 54 14.72 13.57 14.21
N THR A 55 13.47 13.50 14.68
CA THR A 55 12.91 14.42 15.67
C THR A 55 13.12 13.99 17.11
N ALA A 56 13.05 12.69 17.40
CA ALA A 56 13.13 12.17 18.78
C ALA A 56 14.47 11.50 19.13
N GLY A 57 15.33 11.23 18.14
CA GLY A 57 16.51 10.41 18.34
C GLY A 57 16.17 8.94 18.58
N VAL A 58 16.97 8.22 19.37
CA VAL A 58 16.78 6.79 19.65
C VAL A 58 15.91 6.59 20.89
N GLN A 59 14.86 5.78 20.73
CA GLN A 59 13.91 5.43 21.79
C GLN A 59 13.75 3.90 21.89
N ALA A 60 13.63 3.38 23.11
CA ALA A 60 13.26 2.00 23.36
C ALA A 60 11.74 1.83 23.23
N ILE A 61 11.30 1.04 22.25
CA ILE A 61 9.87 0.84 21.95
C ILE A 61 9.36 -0.57 22.32
N ASP A 62 10.20 -1.39 22.93
CA ASP A 62 9.82 -2.69 23.52
C ASP A 62 9.18 -2.57 24.92
N THR A 63 8.93 -1.36 25.38
CA THR A 63 8.33 -1.04 26.68
C THR A 63 6.91 -0.51 26.50
N VAL A 64 6.09 -0.54 27.56
CA VAL A 64 4.70 -0.07 27.53
C VAL A 64 4.59 1.39 27.07
N ARG A 65 5.61 2.20 27.37
CA ARG A 65 5.75 3.58 26.90
C ARG A 65 7.16 3.78 26.38
N PRO A 66 7.36 4.37 25.19
CA PRO A 66 8.68 4.64 24.65
C PRO A 66 9.58 5.38 25.66
N VAL A 67 10.81 4.90 25.83
CA VAL A 67 11.81 5.50 26.72
C VAL A 67 12.92 6.11 25.87
N GLU A 68 13.29 7.36 26.13
CA GLU A 68 14.43 7.98 25.45
C GLU A 68 15.73 7.29 25.86
N VAL A 69 16.52 6.89 24.85
CA VAL A 69 17.81 6.20 25.05
C VAL A 69 18.94 7.13 24.63
N ASP A 70 18.78 7.76 23.47
CA ASP A 70 19.73 8.74 22.95
C ASP A 70 18.98 9.84 22.18
N PRO A 71 18.48 10.87 22.89
CA PRO A 71 17.74 11.96 22.28
C PRO A 71 18.63 12.90 21.45
N GLY A 72 19.95 12.80 21.59
CA GLY A 72 20.94 13.62 20.87
C GLY A 72 21.27 13.07 19.49
N ALA A 73 21.11 11.77 19.28
CA ALA A 73 21.32 11.12 17.99
C ALA A 73 20.20 11.48 16.99
N ARG A 74 20.14 12.72 16.52
CA ARG A 74 19.09 13.23 15.60
C ARG A 74 19.55 13.30 14.15
N SER A 75 20.83 13.09 13.86
CA SER A 75 21.31 12.94 12.48
C SER A 75 21.41 11.47 12.08
N ALA A 76 21.42 11.22 10.77
CA ALA A 76 21.62 9.89 10.20
C ALA A 76 22.97 9.28 10.63
N LEU A 77 24.04 10.09 10.74
CA LEU A 77 25.34 9.60 11.17
C LEU A 77 25.34 9.26 12.67
N ASP A 78 24.69 10.07 13.50
CA ASP A 78 24.67 9.86 14.95
C ASP A 78 23.98 8.55 15.31
N VAL A 79 22.84 8.24 14.68
CA VAL A 79 22.18 6.96 14.94
C VAL A 79 23.01 5.77 14.48
N LEU A 80 23.72 5.87 13.35
CA LEU A 80 24.61 4.81 12.89
C LEU A 80 25.81 4.62 13.84
N MET A 81 26.33 5.70 14.43
CA MET A 81 27.35 5.63 15.49
C MET A 81 26.79 5.00 16.77
N HIS A 82 25.57 5.36 17.17
CA HIS A 82 24.89 4.75 18.30
C HIS A 82 24.73 3.23 18.13
N VAL A 83 24.28 2.78 16.94
CA VAL A 83 24.15 1.36 16.59
C VAL A 83 25.51 0.65 16.69
N GLU A 84 26.58 1.26 16.21
CA GLU A 84 27.93 0.71 16.27
C GLU A 84 28.39 0.49 17.72
N GLN A 85 28.22 1.53 18.55
CA GLN A 85 28.72 1.58 19.93
C GLN A 85 27.88 0.76 20.91
N SER A 86 26.59 0.56 20.64
CA SER A 86 25.70 -0.25 21.47
C SER A 86 26.25 -1.66 21.66
N ARG A 87 26.17 -2.21 22.88
CA ARG A 87 26.61 -3.59 23.18
C ARG A 87 25.45 -4.58 23.25
N GLU A 88 24.24 -4.09 23.11
CA GLU A 88 23.05 -4.88 23.30
C GLU A 88 22.71 -5.71 22.06
N ALA A 89 22.11 -6.88 22.30
CA ALA A 89 21.46 -7.62 21.23
C ALA A 89 20.12 -6.93 20.92
N ALA A 90 20.05 -6.23 19.80
CA ALA A 90 18.94 -5.33 19.53
C ALA A 90 18.58 -5.23 18.04
N LEU A 91 17.31 -4.92 17.80
CA LEU A 91 16.77 -4.50 16.52
C LEU A 91 16.68 -2.97 16.53
N PHE A 92 17.25 -2.32 15.51
CA PHE A 92 17.23 -0.87 15.36
C PHE A 92 16.35 -0.48 14.17
N LEU A 93 15.15 0.02 14.43
CA LEU A 93 14.19 0.49 13.44
C LEU A 93 14.45 1.97 13.11
N LEU A 94 15.04 2.24 11.96
CA LEU A 94 15.30 3.59 11.46
C LEU A 94 14.15 4.03 10.54
N LYS A 95 13.33 4.95 11.02
CA LYS A 95 12.17 5.45 10.27
C LYS A 95 12.56 6.59 9.33
N ASP A 96 11.97 6.60 8.14
CA ASP A 96 12.17 7.62 7.11
C ASP A 96 13.64 7.89 6.80
N PHE A 97 14.46 6.83 6.75
CA PHE A 97 15.88 6.95 6.47
C PHE A 97 16.20 7.16 4.97
N HIS A 98 15.21 6.93 4.10
CA HIS A 98 15.37 7.02 2.64
C HIS A 98 15.88 8.36 2.10
N PRO A 99 15.61 9.55 2.68
CA PRO A 99 16.15 10.81 2.16
C PRO A 99 17.69 10.86 2.23
N PHE A 100 18.29 10.22 3.24
CA PHE A 100 19.75 10.16 3.39
C PHE A 100 20.41 9.18 2.41
N LEU A 101 19.62 8.25 1.86
CA LEU A 101 20.03 7.30 0.82
C LEU A 101 19.87 7.89 -0.60
N GLY A 102 19.47 9.16 -0.70
CA GLY A 102 19.33 9.90 -1.95
C GLY A 102 17.93 9.83 -2.57
N SER A 103 17.72 10.69 -3.54
CA SER A 103 16.54 10.74 -4.39
C SER A 103 16.97 10.98 -5.85
N PRO A 104 16.07 10.86 -6.84
CA PRO A 104 16.41 11.17 -8.23
C PRO A 104 16.91 12.62 -8.42
N GLN A 105 16.63 13.52 -7.48
CA GLN A 105 17.01 14.93 -7.52
C GLN A 105 18.11 15.30 -6.52
N VAL A 106 18.32 14.51 -5.47
CA VAL A 106 19.27 14.79 -4.40
C VAL A 106 20.26 13.63 -4.31
N ALA A 107 21.53 13.93 -4.55
CA ALA A 107 22.59 12.95 -4.40
C ALA A 107 22.60 12.40 -2.96
N PRO A 108 22.81 11.09 -2.79
CA PRO A 108 22.88 10.50 -1.46
C PRO A 108 24.09 11.03 -0.69
N ASP A 109 24.01 11.10 0.64
CA ASP A 109 25.12 11.53 1.47
C ASP A 109 26.22 10.44 1.47
N PRO A 110 27.42 10.71 0.88
CA PRO A 110 28.47 9.71 0.78
C PRO A 110 28.97 9.21 2.14
N ALA A 111 28.96 10.07 3.17
CA ALA A 111 29.37 9.70 4.51
C ALA A 111 28.38 8.72 5.14
N VAL A 112 27.07 8.96 4.96
CA VAL A 112 26.02 8.04 5.43
C VAL A 112 26.10 6.70 4.71
N ILE A 113 26.21 6.69 3.38
CA ILE A 113 26.36 5.45 2.61
C ILE A 113 27.59 4.67 3.07
N ARG A 114 28.72 5.37 3.24
CA ARG A 114 29.95 4.71 3.69
C ARG A 114 29.76 4.11 5.07
N LYS A 115 29.19 4.86 6.01
CA LYS A 115 28.95 4.42 7.38
C LYS A 115 28.01 3.21 7.47
N VAL A 116 26.92 3.19 6.69
CA VAL A 116 26.02 2.02 6.63
C VAL A 116 26.77 0.76 6.18
N ARG A 117 27.65 0.87 5.18
CA ARG A 117 28.44 -0.28 4.72
C ARG A 117 29.53 -0.68 5.72
N ASP A 118 30.15 0.28 6.40
CA ASP A 118 31.16 0.02 7.44
C ASP A 118 30.54 -0.66 8.67
N LEU A 119 29.24 -0.47 8.91
CA LEU A 119 28.50 -1.19 9.94
C LEU A 119 28.29 -2.68 9.60
N VAL A 120 28.23 -3.07 8.32
CA VAL A 120 27.89 -4.45 7.93
C VAL A 120 28.77 -5.51 8.61
N PRO A 121 30.12 -5.40 8.63
CA PRO A 121 30.97 -6.36 9.33
C PRO A 121 30.73 -6.40 10.84
N VAL A 122 30.40 -5.24 11.45
CA VAL A 122 30.11 -5.12 12.89
C VAL A 122 28.77 -5.81 13.22
N LEU A 123 27.75 -5.59 12.40
CA LEU A 123 26.43 -6.18 12.54
C LEU A 123 26.48 -7.71 12.36
N LYS A 124 27.19 -8.22 11.34
CA LYS A 124 27.36 -9.67 11.10
C LYS A 124 28.04 -10.41 12.27
N LYS A 125 28.93 -9.73 13.00
CA LYS A 125 29.64 -10.26 14.17
C LYS A 125 28.87 -10.10 15.48
N SER A 126 27.86 -9.23 15.52
CA SER A 126 27.04 -8.97 16.70
C SER A 126 25.66 -9.62 16.57
N ARG A 127 24.80 -9.43 17.59
CA ARG A 127 23.37 -9.78 17.52
C ARG A 127 22.54 -8.51 17.32
N LYS A 128 22.99 -7.65 16.40
CA LYS A 128 22.32 -6.41 16.03
C LYS A 128 21.82 -6.50 14.60
N THR A 129 20.62 -6.01 14.36
CA THR A 129 20.06 -5.86 13.01
C THR A 129 19.53 -4.45 12.86
N VAL A 130 19.85 -3.81 11.75
CA VAL A 130 19.30 -2.50 11.38
C VAL A 130 18.17 -2.72 10.38
N LEU A 131 17.01 -2.13 10.69
CA LEU A 131 15.82 -2.16 9.85
C LEU A 131 15.51 -0.75 9.40
N PHE A 132 15.54 -0.50 8.09
CA PHE A 132 15.07 0.74 7.51
C PHE A 132 13.57 0.63 7.25
N LEU A 133 12.76 1.55 7.75
CA LEU A 133 11.34 1.63 7.44
C LEU A 133 11.08 2.87 6.60
N SER A 134 10.53 2.66 5.41
CA SER A 134 10.24 3.75 4.48
C SER A 134 9.06 3.39 3.58
N PRO A 135 8.25 4.37 3.16
CA PRO A 135 7.19 4.15 2.17
C PRO A 135 7.73 4.00 0.74
N VAL A 136 8.96 4.44 0.48
CA VAL A 136 9.59 4.45 -0.86
C VAL A 136 10.88 3.66 -0.81
N LEU A 137 11.17 2.84 -1.83
CA LEU A 137 12.44 2.12 -1.93
C LEU A 137 13.52 3.00 -2.59
N ARG A 138 14.54 3.39 -1.82
CA ARG A 138 15.74 4.10 -2.30
C ARG A 138 16.98 3.37 -1.84
N LEU A 139 17.72 2.78 -2.78
CA LEU A 139 18.97 2.06 -2.51
C LEU A 139 20.05 2.53 -3.48
N PRO A 140 21.16 3.12 -2.98
CA PRO A 140 22.31 3.41 -3.81
C PRO A 140 23.06 2.12 -4.16
N PRO A 141 23.77 2.07 -5.30
CA PRO A 141 24.38 0.85 -5.83
C PRO A 141 25.37 0.19 -4.87
N GLU A 142 26.00 0.98 -3.98
CA GLU A 142 26.93 0.48 -2.97
C GLU A 142 26.26 -0.38 -1.88
N LEU A 143 24.95 -0.27 -1.71
CA LEU A 143 24.17 -0.94 -0.66
C LEU A 143 23.20 -2.00 -1.20
N GLU A 144 22.95 -2.05 -2.51
CA GLU A 144 22.00 -2.99 -3.13
C GLU A 144 22.24 -4.46 -2.73
N LYS A 145 23.51 -4.87 -2.65
CA LYS A 145 23.87 -6.26 -2.31
C LYS A 145 23.97 -6.54 -0.80
N GLU A 146 23.97 -5.49 0.03
CA GLU A 146 24.11 -5.61 1.48
C GLU A 146 22.77 -5.52 2.20
N ILE A 147 21.75 -4.92 1.57
CA ILE A 147 20.43 -4.68 2.13
C ILE A 147 19.42 -5.68 1.55
N THR A 148 18.70 -6.38 2.43
CA THR A 148 17.59 -7.25 2.03
C THR A 148 16.27 -6.50 2.11
N VAL A 149 15.52 -6.46 1.02
CA VAL A 149 14.24 -5.75 0.95
C VAL A 149 13.09 -6.70 1.31
N VAL A 150 12.20 -6.25 2.18
CA VAL A 150 10.97 -6.93 2.59
C VAL A 150 9.79 -6.00 2.30
N ASP A 151 8.90 -6.42 1.40
CA ASP A 151 7.72 -5.64 1.04
C ASP A 151 6.60 -5.91 2.05
N PHE A 152 6.22 -4.87 2.79
CA PHE A 152 5.07 -4.88 3.68
C PHE A 152 3.89 -4.23 2.98
N SER A 153 3.32 -4.97 2.04
CA SER A 153 2.16 -4.56 1.25
C SER A 153 0.92 -4.36 2.12
N LEU A 154 -0.16 -3.90 1.50
CA LEU A 154 -1.48 -3.68 2.12
C LEU A 154 -1.96 -4.90 2.93
N PRO A 155 -2.85 -4.67 3.93
CA PRO A 155 -3.29 -5.73 4.83
C PRO A 155 -4.05 -6.83 4.11
N THR A 156 -3.91 -8.04 4.65
CA THR A 156 -4.71 -9.18 4.20
C THR A 156 -6.17 -9.04 4.64
N PRO A 157 -7.12 -9.72 3.97
CA PRO A 157 -8.53 -9.71 4.37
C PRO A 157 -8.74 -10.04 5.86
N GLU A 158 -7.97 -10.99 6.39
CA GLU A 158 -8.02 -11.40 7.79
C GLU A 158 -7.62 -10.27 8.74
N GLU A 159 -6.65 -9.45 8.36
CA GLU A 159 -6.17 -8.32 9.17
C GLU A 159 -7.18 -7.16 9.21
N VAL A 160 -7.84 -6.91 8.08
CA VAL A 160 -8.94 -5.94 8.00
C VAL A 160 -10.12 -6.42 8.85
N GLU A 161 -10.36 -7.73 8.86
CA GLU A 161 -11.38 -8.35 9.71
C GLU A 161 -11.05 -8.21 11.20
N GLU A 162 -9.82 -8.46 11.61
CA GLU A 162 -9.38 -8.22 12.99
C GLU A 162 -9.51 -6.74 13.40
N ALA A 163 -9.22 -5.82 12.49
CA ALA A 163 -9.39 -4.38 12.70
C ALA A 163 -10.86 -4.01 12.94
N LEU A 164 -11.77 -4.55 12.12
CA LEU A 164 -13.21 -4.40 12.30
C LEU A 164 -13.64 -4.91 13.69
N ASP A 165 -13.15 -6.07 14.11
CA ASP A 165 -13.47 -6.64 15.43
C ASP A 165 -12.93 -5.82 16.59
N ARG A 166 -11.73 -5.23 16.46
CA ARG A 166 -11.19 -4.29 17.46
C ARG A 166 -12.11 -3.08 17.64
N VAL A 167 -12.55 -2.47 16.53
CA VAL A 167 -13.46 -1.32 16.57
C VAL A 167 -14.82 -1.68 17.17
N ILE A 168 -15.40 -2.83 16.79
CA ILE A 168 -16.67 -3.32 17.36
C ILE A 168 -16.55 -3.57 18.87
N ARG A 169 -15.47 -4.22 19.33
CA ARG A 169 -15.23 -4.46 20.76
C ARG A 169 -15.12 -3.15 21.54
N SER A 170 -14.38 -2.18 21.02
CA SER A 170 -14.26 -0.84 21.62
C SER A 170 -15.60 -0.10 21.64
N ALA A 171 -16.41 -0.22 20.59
CA ALA A 171 -17.73 0.38 20.53
C ALA A 171 -18.72 -0.23 21.55
N ARG A 172 -18.62 -1.54 21.81
CA ARG A 172 -19.45 -2.24 22.81
C ARG A 172 -19.14 -1.79 24.24
N SER A 173 -17.85 -1.63 24.59
CA SER A 173 -17.45 -1.24 25.94
C SER A 173 -17.86 0.19 26.29
N GLN A 174 -17.98 1.07 25.29
CA GLN A 174 -18.30 2.49 25.48
C GLN A 174 -19.81 2.83 25.44
N GLY A 175 -20.74 1.88 25.22
CA GLY A 175 -22.14 2.28 25.07
C GLY A 175 -23.21 1.23 24.80
N GLY A 176 -23.19 0.08 25.49
CA GLY A 176 -24.38 -0.77 25.73
C GLY A 176 -25.17 -1.32 24.52
N MET A 177 -24.75 -1.05 23.30
CA MET A 177 -25.48 -1.44 22.09
C MET A 177 -25.28 -2.94 21.81
N ARG A 178 -26.37 -3.65 21.48
CA ARG A 178 -26.29 -5.01 20.92
C ARG A 178 -25.77 -4.92 19.49
N VAL A 179 -24.46 -4.80 19.37
CA VAL A 179 -23.77 -4.76 18.07
C VAL A 179 -23.66 -6.18 17.52
N LYS A 180 -24.49 -6.54 16.55
CA LYS A 180 -24.30 -7.78 15.79
C LYS A 180 -24.52 -7.45 14.32
N LEU A 181 -23.44 -7.44 13.54
CA LEU A 181 -23.53 -7.41 12.08
C LEU A 181 -24.02 -8.77 11.62
N THR A 182 -24.89 -8.80 10.61
CA THR A 182 -25.16 -10.05 9.89
C THR A 182 -23.91 -10.46 9.09
N PRO A 183 -23.76 -11.74 8.73
CA PRO A 183 -22.67 -12.18 7.85
C PRO A 183 -22.59 -11.38 6.55
N GLU A 184 -23.75 -11.06 5.97
CA GLU A 184 -23.87 -10.29 4.72
C GLU A 184 -23.45 -8.82 4.89
N GLU A 185 -23.80 -8.20 6.01
CA GLU A 185 -23.34 -6.83 6.33
C GLU A 185 -21.83 -6.78 6.59
N ARG A 186 -21.31 -7.78 7.32
CA ARG A 186 -19.87 -7.90 7.58
C ARG A 186 -19.09 -8.01 6.29
N GLU A 187 -19.51 -8.89 5.38
CA GLU A 187 -18.86 -9.06 4.09
C GLU A 187 -18.85 -7.75 3.28
N ARG A 188 -19.98 -7.04 3.21
CA ARG A 188 -20.06 -5.75 2.50
C ARG A 188 -19.11 -4.69 3.08
N VAL A 189 -18.98 -4.64 4.41
CA VAL A 189 -18.06 -3.72 5.10
C VAL A 189 -16.60 -4.06 4.78
N LEU A 190 -16.23 -5.34 4.82
CA LEU A 190 -14.88 -5.80 4.50
C LEU A 190 -14.53 -5.55 3.02
N GLN A 191 -15.46 -5.85 2.09
CA GLN A 191 -15.29 -5.54 0.67
C GLN A 191 -15.07 -4.04 0.44
N ALA A 192 -15.84 -3.18 1.12
CA ALA A 192 -15.68 -1.73 1.01
C ALA A 192 -14.30 -1.26 1.51
N ALA A 193 -13.75 -1.91 2.55
CA ALA A 193 -12.47 -1.57 3.15
C ALA A 193 -11.24 -2.10 2.38
N ARG A 194 -11.41 -2.92 1.33
CA ARG A 194 -10.29 -3.45 0.53
C ARG A 194 -9.45 -2.33 -0.06
N GLY A 195 -8.13 -2.50 -0.04
CA GLY A 195 -7.17 -1.49 -0.51
C GLY A 195 -6.91 -0.34 0.46
N LEU A 196 -7.54 -0.33 1.64
CA LEU A 196 -7.14 0.52 2.75
C LEU A 196 -6.03 -0.15 3.57
N THR A 197 -5.16 0.66 4.17
CA THR A 197 -4.27 0.22 5.26
C THR A 197 -5.09 -0.16 6.51
N VAL A 198 -4.49 -0.90 7.46
CA VAL A 198 -5.18 -1.27 8.71
C VAL A 198 -5.62 -0.02 9.47
N SER A 199 -4.73 0.97 9.52
CA SER A 199 -4.98 2.23 10.23
C SER A 199 -6.12 3.03 9.59
N GLU A 200 -6.18 3.06 8.25
CA GLU A 200 -7.28 3.70 7.53
C GLU A 200 -8.60 2.96 7.76
N ALA A 201 -8.60 1.63 7.68
CA ALA A 201 -9.79 0.82 7.97
C ALA A 201 -10.31 1.06 9.38
N GLU A 202 -9.44 1.05 10.41
CA GLU A 202 -9.83 1.33 11.80
C GLU A 202 -10.46 2.72 11.96
N ASN A 203 -9.84 3.74 11.39
CA ASN A 203 -10.33 5.12 11.45
C ASN A 203 -11.70 5.27 10.80
N VAL A 204 -11.88 4.64 9.64
CA VAL A 204 -13.13 4.71 8.88
C VAL A 204 -14.25 3.92 9.58
N PHE A 205 -13.96 2.73 10.09
CA PHE A 205 -14.94 1.97 10.88
C PHE A 205 -15.35 2.74 12.12
N ALA A 206 -14.40 3.34 12.85
CA ALA A 206 -14.69 4.15 14.03
C ALA A 206 -15.55 5.38 13.69
N LYS A 207 -15.22 6.09 12.59
CA LYS A 207 -16.00 7.21 12.07
C LYS A 207 -17.44 6.79 11.75
N SER A 208 -17.60 5.64 11.08
CA SER A 208 -18.92 5.08 10.74
C SER A 208 -19.76 4.80 12.00
N VAL A 209 -19.16 4.17 13.02
CA VAL A 209 -19.80 3.92 14.33
C VAL A 209 -20.23 5.22 15.01
N VAL A 210 -19.37 6.25 15.01
CA VAL A 210 -19.70 7.55 15.65
C VAL A 210 -20.85 8.26 14.92
N ILE A 211 -20.89 8.20 13.60
CA ILE A 211 -21.98 8.78 12.80
C ILE A 211 -23.28 8.01 13.07
N ALA A 212 -23.24 6.68 13.10
CA ALA A 212 -24.39 5.87 13.48
C ALA A 212 -24.90 6.25 14.89
N ARG A 213 -24.01 6.47 15.87
CA ARG A 213 -24.41 6.94 17.22
C ARG A 213 -25.11 8.31 17.22
N LYS A 214 -24.65 9.27 16.40
CA LYS A 214 -25.19 10.64 16.39
C LYS A 214 -26.51 10.78 15.62
N PHE A 215 -26.69 10.01 14.56
CA PHE A 215 -27.80 10.20 13.62
C PHE A 215 -28.85 9.07 13.65
N ASP A 216 -28.61 7.99 14.39
CA ASP A 216 -29.46 6.79 14.38
C ASP A 216 -30.14 6.49 15.72
N SER A 217 -30.35 7.52 16.57
CA SER A 217 -31.07 7.46 17.87
C SER A 217 -32.54 7.01 17.78
N GLY A 218 -32.97 6.37 16.70
CA GLY A 218 -34.32 5.84 16.52
C GLY A 218 -34.65 5.19 15.18
N ARG A 219 -33.70 4.95 14.25
CA ARG A 219 -34.00 4.40 12.90
C ARG A 219 -33.41 3.03 12.58
N GLY A 220 -32.68 2.40 13.49
CA GLY A 220 -32.28 0.99 13.35
C GLY A 220 -31.41 0.70 12.13
N GLY A 221 -30.67 1.69 11.63
CA GLY A 221 -29.72 1.50 10.54
C GLY A 221 -28.49 0.66 10.95
N PRO A 222 -27.72 0.15 9.96
CA PRO A 222 -26.55 -0.66 10.22
C PRO A 222 -25.47 0.17 10.94
N LEU A 223 -24.79 -0.46 11.89
CA LEU A 223 -23.79 0.19 12.74
C LEU A 223 -22.62 0.75 11.93
N ILE A 224 -22.20 0.01 10.91
CA ILE A 224 -21.12 0.41 10.00
C ILE A 224 -21.71 0.42 8.60
N ARG A 225 -21.75 1.62 8.03
CA ARG A 225 -22.31 1.92 6.72
C ARG A 225 -21.21 1.84 5.65
N PRO A 226 -21.30 0.92 4.66
CA PRO A 226 -20.35 0.83 3.55
C PRO A 226 -20.17 2.14 2.79
N GLU A 227 -21.21 2.96 2.71
CA GLU A 227 -21.20 4.24 1.98
C GLU A 227 -20.20 5.23 2.60
N ILE A 228 -20.05 5.21 3.93
CA ILE A 228 -19.07 6.03 4.64
C ILE A 228 -17.65 5.56 4.32
N ILE A 229 -17.45 4.24 4.19
CA ILE A 229 -16.14 3.65 3.86
C ILE A 229 -15.73 4.01 2.43
N ILE A 230 -16.66 3.84 1.49
CA ILE A 230 -16.45 4.16 0.08
C ILE A 230 -16.12 5.65 -0.07
N GLY A 231 -16.86 6.54 0.62
CA GLY A 231 -16.61 7.97 0.60
C GLY A 231 -15.21 8.36 1.10
N GLU A 232 -14.72 7.75 2.19
CA GLU A 232 -13.35 8.01 2.65
C GLU A 232 -12.29 7.43 1.71
N LYS A 233 -12.52 6.20 1.23
CA LYS A 233 -11.63 5.54 0.26
C LYS A 233 -11.45 6.41 -0.98
N LYS A 234 -12.52 7.04 -1.47
CA LYS A 234 -12.45 7.98 -2.57
C LYS A 234 -11.50 9.14 -2.27
N GLN A 235 -11.61 9.74 -1.10
CA GLN A 235 -10.71 10.83 -0.69
C GLN A 235 -9.25 10.37 -0.56
N LEU A 236 -9.00 9.18 -0.02
CA LEU A 236 -7.65 8.64 0.15
C LEU A 236 -6.99 8.31 -1.20
N ILE A 237 -7.69 7.61 -2.08
CA ILE A 237 -7.17 7.23 -3.40
C ILE A 237 -6.90 8.49 -4.25
N SER A 238 -7.80 9.47 -4.20
CA SER A 238 -7.63 10.74 -4.92
C SER A 238 -6.44 11.58 -4.45
N LYS A 239 -5.86 11.34 -3.26
CA LYS A 239 -4.62 12.04 -2.84
C LYS A 239 -3.39 11.65 -3.65
N SER A 240 -3.41 10.51 -4.33
CA SER A 240 -2.28 10.04 -5.14
C SER A 240 -2.08 10.84 -6.44
N ASN A 241 -2.98 11.78 -6.78
CA ASN A 241 -3.09 12.57 -8.01
C ASN A 241 -3.22 11.77 -9.32
N VAL A 242 -2.70 10.55 -9.37
CA VAL A 242 -2.56 9.71 -10.56
C VAL A 242 -3.64 8.63 -10.65
N LEU A 243 -4.12 8.16 -9.50
CA LEU A 243 -5.21 7.19 -9.39
C LEU A 243 -6.46 7.86 -8.80
N GLU A 244 -7.61 7.68 -9.45
CA GLU A 244 -8.89 8.20 -8.99
C GLU A 244 -9.87 7.06 -8.75
N TYR A 245 -10.65 7.12 -7.67
CA TYR A 245 -11.72 6.17 -7.39
C TYR A 245 -13.06 6.75 -7.87
N TYR A 246 -13.78 5.98 -8.68
CA TYR A 246 -15.12 6.29 -9.13
C TYR A 246 -16.13 5.36 -8.48
N GLU A 247 -17.17 5.94 -7.91
CA GLU A 247 -18.34 5.19 -7.50
C GLU A 247 -19.13 4.79 -8.74
N ALA A 248 -19.64 3.55 -8.73
CA ALA A 248 -20.52 3.05 -9.76
C ALA A 248 -21.79 3.90 -9.79
N ALA A 249 -21.89 4.79 -10.78
CA ALA A 249 -23.02 5.71 -10.93
C ALA A 249 -23.70 5.62 -12.31
N GLU A 250 -22.99 5.10 -13.32
CA GLU A 250 -23.49 5.06 -14.69
C GLU A 250 -24.07 3.68 -15.00
N GLU A 251 -25.32 3.65 -15.48
CA GLU A 251 -25.95 2.41 -15.91
C GLU A 251 -25.64 2.11 -17.38
N MET A 252 -25.57 0.82 -17.73
CA MET A 252 -25.31 0.38 -19.11
C MET A 252 -26.38 0.84 -20.11
N GLU A 253 -27.58 1.17 -19.62
CA GLU A 253 -28.68 1.68 -20.42
C GLU A 253 -28.40 3.07 -21.01
N TYR A 254 -27.56 3.88 -20.36
CA TYR A 254 -27.16 5.19 -20.85
C TYR A 254 -26.11 5.13 -21.97
N VAL A 255 -25.51 3.96 -22.22
CA VAL A 255 -24.59 3.78 -23.35
C VAL A 255 -25.41 3.49 -24.60
N GLY A 256 -25.37 4.38 -25.60
CA GLY A 256 -26.00 4.14 -26.91
C GLY A 256 -25.19 3.16 -27.78
N GLY A 257 -25.88 2.26 -28.50
CA GLY A 257 -25.25 1.31 -29.43
C GLY A 257 -24.33 0.29 -28.74
N MET A 258 -23.25 -0.10 -29.42
CA MET A 258 -22.22 -1.05 -28.92
C MET A 258 -22.78 -2.42 -28.50
N ASP A 259 -23.78 -2.94 -29.22
CA ASP A 259 -24.55 -4.11 -28.80
C ASP A 259 -23.69 -5.38 -28.69
N GLU A 260 -22.74 -5.57 -29.59
CA GLU A 260 -21.78 -6.67 -29.55
C GLU A 260 -20.88 -6.59 -28.32
N LEU A 261 -20.38 -5.39 -28.00
CA LEU A 261 -19.55 -5.16 -26.81
C LEU A 261 -20.37 -5.37 -25.54
N LYS A 262 -21.60 -4.85 -25.46
CA LYS A 262 -22.51 -5.08 -24.34
C LYS A 262 -22.80 -6.56 -24.14
N ALA A 263 -23.07 -7.30 -25.21
CA ALA A 263 -23.29 -8.74 -25.15
C ALA A 263 -22.02 -9.48 -24.68
N TRP A 264 -20.85 -9.06 -25.15
CA TRP A 264 -19.55 -9.61 -24.74
C TRP A 264 -19.26 -9.38 -23.24
N LEU A 265 -19.57 -8.17 -22.74
CA LEU A 265 -19.39 -7.77 -21.34
C LEU A 265 -20.35 -8.50 -20.39
N ARG A 266 -21.62 -8.65 -20.79
CA ARG A 266 -22.64 -9.37 -19.99
C ARG A 266 -22.24 -10.83 -19.75
N LYS A 267 -21.74 -11.53 -20.78
CA LYS A 267 -21.29 -12.92 -20.66
C LYS A 267 -20.12 -13.06 -19.67
N ARG A 268 -19.21 -12.07 -19.64
CA ARG A 268 -17.99 -12.10 -18.83
C ARG A 268 -18.17 -11.66 -17.38
N ARG A 269 -19.30 -11.04 -17.03
CA ARG A 269 -19.65 -10.77 -15.63
C ARG A 269 -19.52 -12.02 -14.75
N LEU A 270 -19.91 -13.19 -15.28
CA LEU A 270 -19.87 -14.46 -14.57
C LEU A 270 -18.45 -14.88 -14.16
N ALA A 271 -17.42 -14.42 -14.89
CA ALA A 271 -16.03 -14.78 -14.62
C ALA A 271 -15.51 -14.25 -13.27
N PHE A 272 -16.16 -13.23 -12.70
CA PHE A 272 -15.78 -12.66 -11.41
C PHE A 272 -16.50 -13.30 -10.21
N THR A 273 -17.30 -14.35 -10.45
CA THR A 273 -18.02 -15.07 -9.38
C THR A 273 -17.12 -16.10 -8.70
N GLU A 274 -17.40 -16.42 -7.44
CA GLU A 274 -16.68 -17.49 -6.73
C GLU A 274 -16.81 -18.85 -7.43
N GLN A 275 -17.99 -19.13 -8.00
CA GLN A 275 -18.24 -20.34 -8.77
C GLN A 275 -17.33 -20.44 -9.99
N ALA A 276 -17.14 -19.34 -10.73
CA ALA A 276 -16.23 -19.29 -11.87
C ALA A 276 -14.76 -19.48 -11.43
N ARG A 277 -14.35 -18.89 -10.30
CA ARG A 277 -13.02 -19.11 -9.74
C ARG A 277 -12.80 -20.57 -9.31
N ALA A 278 -13.77 -21.18 -8.63
CA ALA A 278 -13.71 -22.58 -8.22
C ALA A 278 -13.65 -23.54 -9.42
N PHE A 279 -14.31 -23.17 -10.52
CA PHE A 279 -14.24 -23.90 -11.79
C PHE A 279 -12.91 -23.70 -12.55
N GLY A 280 -12.09 -22.71 -12.15
CA GLY A 280 -10.84 -22.37 -12.84
C GLY A 280 -11.04 -21.55 -14.13
N LEU A 281 -12.17 -20.85 -14.27
CA LEU A 281 -12.41 -19.96 -15.40
C LEU A 281 -11.49 -18.72 -15.27
N PRO A 282 -10.69 -18.38 -16.29
CA PRO A 282 -9.84 -17.19 -16.22
C PRO A 282 -10.68 -15.91 -16.26
N GLU A 283 -10.25 -14.92 -15.47
CA GLU A 283 -10.83 -13.58 -15.50
C GLU A 283 -10.52 -12.91 -16.87
N PRO A 284 -11.43 -12.07 -17.39
CA PRO A 284 -11.23 -11.43 -18.69
C PRO A 284 -10.00 -10.50 -18.65
N ARG A 285 -9.14 -10.64 -19.67
CA ARG A 285 -7.95 -9.80 -19.87
C ARG A 285 -8.33 -8.38 -20.33
N GLY A 286 -7.32 -7.52 -20.46
CA GLY A 286 -7.47 -6.11 -20.87
C GLY A 286 -8.29 -5.91 -22.15
N LEU A 287 -9.14 -4.87 -22.12
CA LEU A 287 -9.95 -4.41 -23.25
C LEU A 287 -9.40 -3.06 -23.74
N LEU A 288 -8.97 -3.00 -25.00
CA LEU A 288 -8.54 -1.76 -25.63
C LEU A 288 -9.70 -1.15 -26.42
N LEU A 289 -10.15 0.04 -26.01
CA LEU A 289 -11.21 0.78 -26.69
C LEU A 289 -10.61 1.82 -27.64
N LEU A 290 -10.72 1.57 -28.95
CA LEU A 290 -10.28 2.50 -30.00
C LEU A 290 -11.48 3.22 -30.61
N GLY A 291 -11.33 4.52 -30.84
CA GLY A 291 -12.37 5.31 -31.51
C GLY A 291 -12.15 6.81 -31.39
N VAL A 292 -12.98 7.59 -32.08
CA VAL A 292 -12.94 9.07 -32.07
C VAL A 292 -13.23 9.65 -30.68
N GLN A 293 -12.77 10.88 -30.44
CA GLN A 293 -13.11 11.62 -29.22
C GLN A 293 -14.63 11.79 -29.12
N GLY A 294 -15.18 11.67 -27.90
CA GLY A 294 -16.64 11.74 -27.69
C GLY A 294 -17.41 10.45 -28.00
N GLY A 295 -16.76 9.38 -28.50
CA GLY A 295 -17.41 8.11 -28.82
C GLY A 295 -17.83 7.24 -27.62
N GLY A 296 -18.01 7.81 -26.42
CA GLY A 296 -18.51 7.08 -25.24
C GLY A 296 -17.52 6.15 -24.53
N LYS A 297 -16.22 6.16 -24.87
CA LYS A 297 -15.18 5.28 -24.27
C LYS A 297 -15.10 5.37 -22.74
N SER A 298 -15.13 6.58 -22.19
CA SER A 298 -15.13 6.79 -20.74
C SER A 298 -16.47 6.38 -20.09
N LEU A 299 -17.59 6.59 -20.79
CA LEU A 299 -18.91 6.22 -20.30
C LEU A 299 -19.08 4.70 -20.20
N ILE A 300 -18.61 3.95 -21.21
CA ILE A 300 -18.67 2.49 -21.16
C ILE A 300 -17.81 1.93 -20.03
N ALA A 301 -16.63 2.50 -19.75
CA ALA A 301 -15.80 2.07 -18.62
C ALA A 301 -16.53 2.22 -17.28
N LYS A 302 -17.25 3.34 -17.08
CA LYS A 302 -18.12 3.58 -15.92
C LYS A 302 -19.31 2.63 -15.86
N ALA A 303 -19.96 2.37 -16.98
CA ALA A 303 -21.09 1.44 -17.04
C ALA A 303 -20.68 -0.01 -16.76
N VAL A 304 -19.48 -0.42 -17.17
CA VAL A 304 -18.92 -1.76 -16.91
C VAL A 304 -18.75 -1.99 -15.42
N SER A 305 -18.21 -1.02 -14.67
CA SER A 305 -18.01 -1.19 -13.22
C SER A 305 -19.33 -1.36 -12.48
N THR A 306 -20.36 -0.58 -12.84
CA THR A 306 -21.72 -0.74 -12.32
C THR A 306 -22.31 -2.11 -12.67
N MET A 307 -22.21 -2.53 -13.95
CA MET A 307 -22.73 -3.82 -14.40
C MET A 307 -22.09 -5.00 -13.68
N TRP A 308 -20.77 -4.93 -13.46
CA TRP A 308 -20.00 -5.98 -12.81
C TRP A 308 -20.03 -5.89 -11.29
N GLN A 309 -20.56 -4.80 -10.73
CA GLN A 309 -20.55 -4.48 -9.29
C GLN A 309 -19.12 -4.48 -8.73
N LEU A 310 -18.17 -3.99 -9.51
CA LEU A 310 -16.77 -3.87 -9.13
C LEU A 310 -16.40 -2.40 -8.94
N PRO A 311 -15.46 -2.09 -8.03
CA PRO A 311 -14.88 -0.76 -7.94
C PRO A 311 -14.29 -0.30 -9.28
N LEU A 312 -14.40 1.00 -9.59
CA LEU A 312 -13.74 1.61 -10.74
C LEU A 312 -12.57 2.48 -10.28
N LEU A 313 -11.39 2.18 -10.80
CA LEU A 313 -10.19 2.98 -10.64
C LEU A 313 -9.82 3.59 -11.99
N ARG A 314 -9.59 4.90 -12.04
CA ARG A 314 -9.03 5.57 -13.23
C ARG A 314 -7.56 5.84 -13.00
N LEU A 315 -6.71 5.27 -13.86
CA LEU A 315 -5.30 5.59 -13.95
C LEU A 315 -5.11 6.60 -15.09
N ASP A 316 -4.70 7.81 -14.75
CA ASP A 316 -4.47 8.88 -15.73
C ASP A 316 -3.00 8.86 -16.18
N MET A 317 -2.75 8.29 -17.37
CA MET A 317 -1.38 8.21 -17.91
C MET A 317 -0.81 9.60 -18.19
N GLY A 318 -1.64 10.57 -18.59
CA GLY A 318 -1.22 11.96 -18.76
C GLY A 318 -0.61 12.56 -17.49
N ARG A 319 -1.20 12.28 -16.32
CA ARG A 319 -0.65 12.72 -15.03
C ARG A 319 0.61 11.97 -14.61
N VAL A 320 0.69 10.66 -14.86
CA VAL A 320 1.92 9.87 -14.62
C VAL A 320 3.12 10.52 -15.31
N PHE A 321 2.96 10.86 -16.59
CA PHE A 321 4.04 11.37 -17.43
C PHE A 321 4.18 12.91 -17.39
N GLY A 322 3.20 13.63 -16.82
CA GLY A 322 3.22 15.09 -16.67
C GLY A 322 3.89 15.57 -15.38
N GLU A 323 3.92 14.75 -14.33
CA GLU A 323 4.67 15.03 -13.11
C GLU A 323 6.17 14.74 -13.29
N LEU A 324 7.04 15.58 -12.70
CA LEU A 324 8.50 15.62 -12.87
C LEU A 324 9.16 14.23 -13.05
N VAL A 325 10.06 14.14 -14.04
CA VAL A 325 10.75 12.98 -14.65
C VAL A 325 11.40 11.95 -13.70
N GLY A 326 11.34 12.11 -12.38
CA GLY A 326 11.79 11.12 -11.37
C GLY A 326 10.72 10.63 -10.38
N ALA A 327 9.57 11.31 -10.27
CA ALA A 327 8.45 10.88 -9.43
C ALA A 327 7.51 9.91 -10.17
N SER A 328 7.50 9.94 -11.51
CA SER A 328 6.58 9.18 -12.37
C SER A 328 6.63 7.67 -12.15
N GLU A 329 7.83 7.08 -11.98
CA GLU A 329 7.97 5.63 -11.79
C GLU A 329 7.45 5.15 -10.43
N GLU A 330 7.78 5.88 -9.36
CA GLU A 330 7.32 5.54 -8.02
C GLU A 330 5.81 5.78 -7.88
N ASN A 331 5.29 6.86 -8.48
CA ASN A 331 3.86 7.14 -8.54
C ASN A 331 3.10 6.04 -9.30
N MET A 332 3.63 5.60 -10.44
CA MET A 332 3.05 4.50 -11.20
C MET A 332 3.07 3.19 -10.40
N ARG A 333 4.20 2.81 -9.82
CA ARG A 333 4.32 1.59 -9.01
C ARG A 333 3.36 1.61 -7.83
N SER A 334 3.25 2.76 -7.14
CA SER A 334 2.32 2.95 -6.02
C SER A 334 0.86 2.85 -6.46
N ALA A 335 0.51 3.47 -7.60
CA ALA A 335 -0.84 3.39 -8.16
C ALA A 335 -1.23 1.95 -8.56
N LEU A 336 -0.31 1.20 -9.17
CA LEU A 336 -0.54 -0.20 -9.54
C LEU A 336 -0.70 -1.09 -8.31
N ARG A 337 0.17 -0.96 -7.28
CA ARG A 337 0.03 -1.70 -6.01
C ARG A 337 -1.31 -1.42 -5.32
N LEU A 338 -1.77 -0.18 -5.35
CA LEU A 338 -3.07 0.21 -4.82
C LEU A 338 -4.21 -0.41 -5.64
N ALA A 339 -4.10 -0.41 -6.97
CA ALA A 339 -5.08 -1.07 -7.83
C ALA A 339 -5.18 -2.58 -7.57
N GLU A 340 -4.05 -3.26 -7.42
CA GLU A 340 -3.99 -4.68 -7.05
C GLU A 340 -4.66 -4.97 -5.70
N ALA A 341 -4.46 -4.11 -4.71
CA ALA A 341 -5.05 -4.32 -3.39
C ALA A 341 -6.55 -4.03 -3.34
N VAL A 342 -7.06 -3.22 -4.27
CA VAL A 342 -8.50 -3.00 -4.45
C VAL A 342 -9.14 -4.12 -5.29
N ALA A 343 -8.35 -4.96 -5.96
CA ALA A 343 -8.86 -6.06 -6.77
C ALA A 343 -9.80 -6.97 -5.95
N PRO A 344 -10.88 -7.53 -6.55
CA PRO A 344 -11.27 -7.41 -7.95
C PRO A 344 -11.83 -6.01 -8.24
N ALA A 345 -11.35 -5.39 -9.32
CA ALA A 345 -11.69 -4.03 -9.70
C ALA A 345 -11.58 -3.83 -11.21
N VAL A 346 -12.27 -2.83 -11.74
CA VAL A 346 -12.07 -2.33 -13.10
C VAL A 346 -11.02 -1.23 -13.04
N LEU A 347 -9.86 -1.47 -13.66
CA LEU A 347 -8.84 -0.44 -13.86
C LEU A 347 -9.02 0.18 -15.26
N TRP A 348 -9.57 1.39 -15.30
CA TRP A 348 -9.65 2.21 -16.50
C TRP A 348 -8.35 3.00 -16.67
N VAL A 349 -7.57 2.64 -17.68
CA VAL A 349 -6.36 3.37 -18.07
C VAL A 349 -6.76 4.41 -19.11
N ASP A 350 -6.67 5.69 -18.74
CA ASP A 350 -7.06 6.81 -19.59
C ASP A 350 -5.84 7.43 -20.27
N GLU A 351 -6.06 7.96 -21.47
CA GLU A 351 -5.03 8.62 -22.30
C GLU A 351 -3.74 7.79 -22.48
N ILE A 352 -3.88 6.48 -22.69
CA ILE A 352 -2.74 5.55 -22.86
C ILE A 352 -1.79 5.99 -23.98
N GLU A 353 -2.30 6.70 -24.99
CA GLU A 353 -1.53 7.28 -26.09
C GLU A 353 -0.52 8.33 -25.62
N LYS A 354 -0.75 9.03 -24.49
CA LYS A 354 0.21 9.98 -23.92
C LYS A 354 1.45 9.26 -23.36
N GLY A 355 1.29 8.04 -22.85
CA GLY A 355 2.44 7.21 -22.47
C GLY A 355 3.26 6.73 -23.66
N LEU A 356 2.62 6.56 -24.82
CA LEU A 356 3.27 6.13 -26.06
C LEU A 356 4.00 7.27 -26.79
N SER A 357 3.52 8.50 -26.68
CA SER A 357 4.10 9.65 -27.41
C SER A 357 5.54 9.98 -26.97
N GLY A 358 5.89 9.72 -25.71
CA GLY A 358 7.25 9.88 -25.18
C GLY A 358 8.27 8.88 -25.73
N LEU A 359 7.83 7.77 -26.34
CA LEU A 359 8.70 6.78 -26.97
C LEU A 359 9.17 7.22 -28.37
N ALA A 360 8.43 8.10 -29.03
CA ALA A 360 8.69 8.52 -30.40
C ALA A 360 9.70 9.68 -30.51
N SER A 361 9.99 10.41 -29.43
CA SER A 361 10.93 11.54 -29.41
C SER A 361 12.33 11.11 -28.99
N SER A 362 13.09 10.50 -29.90
CA SER A 362 14.44 9.94 -29.67
C SER A 362 15.57 10.99 -29.50
N GLY A 363 15.29 12.20 -28.98
CA GLY A 363 16.23 13.33 -29.04
C GLY A 363 16.37 14.22 -27.80
N ARG A 364 15.70 13.92 -26.68
CA ARG A 364 15.83 14.67 -25.42
C ARG A 364 16.00 13.74 -24.24
N SER A 365 16.75 14.17 -23.23
CA SER A 365 17.16 13.44 -22.02
C SER A 365 16.03 12.71 -21.27
N ASP A 366 14.77 13.11 -21.46
CA ASP A 366 13.61 12.58 -20.75
C ASP A 366 13.00 11.32 -21.39
N ALA A 367 13.39 10.98 -22.64
CA ALA A 367 12.85 9.84 -23.38
C ALA A 367 13.14 8.49 -22.70
N GLY A 368 14.29 8.38 -21.99
CA GLY A 368 14.68 7.15 -21.31
C GLY A 368 13.88 6.83 -20.05
N THR A 369 13.29 7.84 -19.39
CA THR A 369 12.47 7.60 -18.19
C THR A 369 11.04 7.23 -18.57
N ALA A 370 10.44 7.93 -19.52
CA ALA A 370 9.10 7.59 -20.02
C ALA A 370 9.06 6.13 -20.56
N ALA A 371 10.09 5.71 -21.28
CA ALA A 371 10.21 4.33 -21.78
C ALA A 371 10.28 3.28 -20.66
N ARG A 372 11.02 3.55 -19.58
CA ARG A 372 11.14 2.63 -18.43
C ARG A 372 9.85 2.51 -17.64
N VAL A 373 9.18 3.64 -17.40
CA VAL A 373 7.88 3.69 -16.72
C VAL A 373 6.83 2.90 -17.52
N PHE A 374 6.72 3.17 -18.83
CA PHE A 374 5.81 2.45 -19.71
C PHE A 374 6.15 0.97 -19.84
N GLY A 375 7.45 0.62 -19.91
CA GLY A 375 7.90 -0.77 -19.91
C GLY A 375 7.48 -1.52 -18.65
N SER A 376 7.62 -0.89 -17.47
CA SER A 376 7.19 -1.48 -16.18
C SER A 376 5.68 -1.75 -16.16
N PHE A 377 4.89 -0.84 -16.74
CA PHE A 377 3.45 -1.01 -16.87
C PHE A 377 3.05 -2.17 -17.79
N LEU A 378 3.74 -2.33 -18.93
CA LEU A 378 3.49 -3.45 -19.84
C LEU A 378 3.81 -4.80 -19.20
N VAL A 379 4.90 -4.87 -18.43
CA VAL A 379 5.25 -6.07 -17.65
C VAL A 379 4.14 -6.40 -16.67
N TRP A 380 3.67 -5.40 -15.91
CA TRP A 380 2.56 -5.57 -14.97
C TRP A 380 1.26 -6.04 -15.63
N MET A 381 0.95 -5.59 -16.86
CA MET A 381 -0.22 -6.07 -17.60
C MET A 381 -0.11 -7.53 -18.08
N GLN A 382 1.11 -8.05 -18.18
CA GLN A 382 1.38 -9.41 -18.66
C GLN A 382 1.37 -10.45 -17.53
N GLU A 383 1.82 -10.04 -16.35
CA GLU A 383 1.76 -10.81 -15.10
C GLU A 383 0.33 -10.94 -14.56
#